data_AF-A0A2E3DYW4-F1
#
_entry.id   AF-A0A2E3DYW4-F1
#
_cell.length_a   1.000
_cell.length_b   1.000
_cell.length_c   1.000
_cell.angle_alpha   90.00
_cell.angle_beta   90.00
_cell.angle_gamma   90.00
#
_symmetry.space_group_name_H-M   'P 1'
#
loop_
_entity.id
_entity.type
_entity.pdbx_description
1 polymer ?
#
loop_
_entity_poly.entity_id
_entity_poly.type
_entity_poly.pdbx_seq_one_letter_code
_entity_poly.pdbx_strand_id
1 'polypeptide(L)'
;MAQLSSADMRSTASAGEYASQKRPDIFDLKIKDKRPFIVGSSESAPKVIGISYDRKNEILTYQKQGSKTVYEAKRSQIFKDKDFGGGGRGSGGGQKETALTESMQCYYCSYVFNVKKGACKEVSTAQLKSAAKYVDASESLADCLKKGPGAWLEDDVYVKTANKVWEKYGRGMTRNGIVTFHRDSAFMKGIYSAYKACLDLDRKSSDPQAPGSFDANKWNPGDIWATTLPVTSKPLKDFQGSWGELNMEVEKLAKAGKVLGISLKRIGKGGRATSKEFNKSSLTKPDIKYESWGWGKTGNFFNSQDIYMSCDGGLIQFRTFNKETSWQGQITGSAAAGGKVSGGNVDYYCKEIFGKEIYGGRGSEAPLLSQINSDPKWPSKAYALYKKHNAKSKPNVALIPEATFLENWKGKEEGFRNSKSMCLMFLDVFEGTGTSKKKKDELCKLMFLYASSATDQSSFFVKIS
;
A
#
# COMPACT_ATOMS: atom_id res chain seq x y z
N MET A 1 -21.55 1.84 7.39
CA MET A 1 -22.70 0.97 7.70
C MET A 1 -22.84 -0.09 6.62
N ALA A 2 -23.43 -1.25 6.95
CA ALA A 2 -23.57 -2.37 6.03
C ALA A 2 -24.66 -2.16 4.97
N GLN A 3 -25.69 -1.36 5.27
CA GLN A 3 -26.72 -0.93 4.32
C GLN A 3 -26.43 0.45 3.77
N LEU A 4 -27.00 0.77 2.62
CA LEU A 4 -26.93 2.12 2.05
C LEU A 4 -27.46 3.14 3.06
N SER A 5 -26.91 4.34 3.03
CA SER A 5 -27.38 5.53 3.76
C SER A 5 -27.80 6.63 2.79
N SER A 6 -28.58 7.61 3.26
CA SER A 6 -28.93 8.78 2.45
C SER A 6 -27.70 9.63 2.09
N ALA A 7 -26.60 9.53 2.85
CA ALA A 7 -25.33 10.15 2.48
C ALA A 7 -24.68 9.45 1.27
N ASP A 8 -24.76 8.12 1.20
CA ASP A 8 -24.19 7.35 0.10
C ASP A 8 -24.80 7.77 -1.25
N MET A 9 -26.10 8.00 -1.30
CA MET A 9 -26.82 8.37 -2.53
C MET A 9 -26.39 9.70 -3.16
N ARG A 10 -25.72 10.55 -2.38
CA ARG A 10 -25.17 11.84 -2.84
C ARG A 10 -23.77 11.74 -3.42
N SER A 11 -23.16 10.55 -3.40
CA SER A 11 -21.79 10.33 -3.84
C SER A 11 -21.68 9.29 -4.95
N THR A 12 -20.60 9.33 -5.70
CA THR A 12 -20.27 8.34 -6.73
C THR A 12 -19.67 7.08 -6.11
N ALA A 13 -19.88 5.93 -6.76
CA ALA A 13 -19.23 4.69 -6.36
C ALA A 13 -17.73 4.76 -6.65
N SER A 14 -16.91 4.38 -5.67
CA SER A 14 -15.44 4.43 -5.76
C SER A 14 -14.83 3.12 -6.27
N ALA A 15 -15.63 2.07 -6.41
CA ALA A 15 -15.22 0.72 -6.80
C ALA A 15 -16.43 -0.06 -7.36
N GLY A 16 -16.21 -1.30 -7.79
CA GLY A 16 -17.23 -2.15 -8.40
C GLY A 16 -17.32 -1.95 -9.92
N GLU A 17 -18.21 -2.69 -10.57
CA GLU A 17 -18.37 -2.63 -12.04
C GLU A 17 -19.00 -1.33 -12.51
N TYR A 18 -19.68 -0.63 -11.61
CA TYR A 18 -20.29 0.68 -11.86
C TYR A 18 -19.52 1.82 -11.17
N ALA A 19 -18.20 1.67 -11.01
CA ALA A 19 -17.34 2.71 -10.47
C ALA A 19 -17.51 4.03 -11.26
N SER A 20 -17.36 5.15 -10.56
CA SER A 20 -17.58 6.51 -11.06
C SER A 20 -19.04 6.90 -11.37
N GLN A 21 -20.00 5.98 -11.28
CA GLN A 21 -21.42 6.30 -11.42
C GLN A 21 -22.01 6.83 -10.11
N LYS A 22 -23.03 7.69 -10.18
CA LYS A 22 -23.79 8.07 -8.97
C LYS A 22 -24.61 6.87 -8.53
N ARG A 23 -24.69 6.62 -7.22
CA ARG A 23 -25.39 5.45 -6.69
C ARG A 23 -26.87 5.31 -7.10
N PRO A 24 -27.67 6.38 -7.26
CA PRO A 24 -29.00 6.25 -7.87
C PRO A 24 -28.96 5.66 -9.28
N ASP A 25 -27.96 6.02 -10.10
CA ASP A 25 -27.81 5.51 -11.47
C ASP A 25 -27.42 4.03 -11.48
N ILE A 26 -26.71 3.58 -10.44
CA ILE A 26 -26.32 2.17 -10.28
C ILE A 26 -27.53 1.26 -10.09
N PHE A 27 -28.62 1.74 -9.48
CA PHE A 27 -29.86 0.97 -9.40
C PHE A 27 -30.40 0.67 -10.80
N ASP A 28 -30.51 1.69 -11.65
CA ASP A 28 -31.03 1.53 -13.01
C ASP A 28 -30.11 0.67 -13.88
N LEU A 29 -28.78 0.85 -13.74
CA LEU A 29 -27.80 0.02 -14.44
C LEU A 29 -27.86 -1.45 -14.01
N LYS A 30 -27.93 -1.73 -12.70
CA LYS A 30 -28.07 -3.11 -12.21
C LYS A 30 -29.37 -3.77 -12.66
N ILE A 31 -30.47 -3.03 -12.69
CA ILE A 31 -31.76 -3.52 -13.20
C ILE A 31 -31.63 -3.88 -14.69
N LYS A 32 -31.09 -2.96 -15.50
CA LYS A 32 -30.86 -3.17 -16.94
C LYS A 32 -30.00 -4.39 -17.21
N ASP A 33 -28.93 -4.54 -16.45
CA ASP A 33 -27.95 -5.63 -16.60
C ASP A 33 -28.39 -6.93 -15.91
N LYS A 34 -29.60 -6.96 -15.32
CA LYS A 34 -30.16 -8.09 -14.56
C LYS A 34 -29.22 -8.59 -13.45
N ARG A 35 -28.50 -7.69 -12.81
CA ARG A 35 -27.59 -8.01 -11.70
C ARG A 35 -28.32 -8.00 -10.37
N PRO A 36 -27.92 -8.87 -9.43
CA PRO A 36 -28.61 -8.98 -8.17
C PRO A 36 -28.36 -7.78 -7.26
N PHE A 37 -29.40 -7.44 -6.50
CA PHE A 37 -29.33 -6.64 -5.27
C PHE A 37 -29.32 -7.58 -4.06
N ILE A 38 -28.80 -7.11 -2.93
CA ILE A 38 -28.85 -7.83 -1.66
C ILE A 38 -29.79 -7.08 -0.72
N VAL A 39 -30.91 -7.69 -0.34
CA VAL A 39 -31.90 -7.10 0.58
C VAL A 39 -31.64 -7.64 1.99
N GLY A 40 -31.12 -6.79 2.87
CA GLY A 40 -30.72 -7.15 4.23
C GLY A 40 -29.48 -6.39 4.68
N SER A 41 -28.93 -6.78 5.83
CA SER A 41 -27.80 -6.10 6.47
C SER A 41 -26.46 -6.84 6.34
N SER A 42 -26.40 -7.96 5.62
CA SER A 42 -25.19 -8.73 5.38
C SER A 42 -25.06 -9.16 3.93
N GLU A 43 -23.83 -9.45 3.50
CA GLU A 43 -23.54 -9.98 2.15
C GLU A 43 -24.17 -11.37 1.92
N SER A 44 -24.46 -12.09 3.00
CA SER A 44 -25.16 -13.39 2.98
C SER A 44 -26.69 -13.28 2.91
N ALA A 45 -27.25 -12.07 2.91
CA ALA A 45 -28.69 -11.87 2.82
C ALA A 45 -29.23 -12.20 1.42
N PRO A 46 -30.56 -12.39 1.26
CA PRO A 46 -31.15 -12.80 0.00
C PRO A 46 -30.79 -11.89 -1.18
N LYS A 47 -30.35 -12.53 -2.28
CA LYS A 47 -30.11 -11.88 -3.57
C LYS A 47 -31.41 -11.84 -4.37
N VAL A 48 -31.71 -10.67 -4.94
CA VAL A 48 -32.96 -10.42 -5.66
C VAL A 48 -32.70 -9.68 -6.97
N ILE A 49 -33.59 -9.82 -7.96
CA ILE A 49 -33.49 -9.10 -9.23
C ILE A 49 -34.43 -7.90 -9.18
N GLY A 50 -33.87 -6.71 -9.41
CA GLY A 50 -34.64 -5.47 -9.46
C GLY A 50 -35.47 -5.35 -10.73
N ILE A 51 -36.62 -4.71 -10.62
CA ILE A 51 -37.55 -4.41 -11.72
C ILE A 51 -37.53 -2.91 -12.05
N SER A 52 -37.60 -2.07 -11.02
CA SER A 52 -37.60 -0.62 -11.14
C SER A 52 -37.09 0.03 -9.86
N TYR A 53 -36.66 1.29 -9.95
CA TYR A 53 -36.22 2.07 -8.80
C TYR A 53 -36.87 3.45 -8.80
N ASP A 54 -37.63 3.76 -7.74
CA ASP A 54 -38.16 5.10 -7.50
C ASP A 54 -37.07 5.96 -6.87
N ARG A 55 -36.51 6.87 -7.66
CA ARG A 55 -35.44 7.79 -7.23
C ARG A 55 -35.90 8.82 -6.21
N LYS A 56 -37.18 9.20 -6.19
CA LYS A 56 -37.73 10.22 -5.30
C LYS A 56 -37.96 9.65 -3.89
N ASN A 57 -38.53 8.45 -3.83
CA ASN A 57 -38.85 7.78 -2.58
C ASN A 57 -37.75 6.78 -2.13
N GLU A 58 -36.74 6.57 -2.97
CA GLU A 58 -35.64 5.63 -2.75
C GLU A 58 -36.11 4.17 -2.52
N ILE A 59 -37.07 3.71 -3.33
CA ILE A 59 -37.69 2.39 -3.24
C ILE A 59 -37.28 1.53 -4.44
N LEU A 60 -36.72 0.34 -4.16
CA LEU A 60 -36.46 -0.70 -5.14
C LEU A 60 -37.67 -1.65 -5.19
N THR A 61 -38.24 -1.82 -6.37
CA THR A 61 -39.21 -2.88 -6.66
C THR A 61 -38.46 -4.07 -7.24
N TYR A 62 -38.68 -5.28 -6.70
CA TYR A 62 -37.91 -6.47 -7.07
C TYR A 62 -38.73 -7.76 -7.05
N GLN A 63 -38.17 -8.80 -7.66
CA GLN A 63 -38.66 -10.18 -7.59
C GLN A 63 -37.61 -11.09 -6.95
N LYS A 64 -38.07 -12.08 -6.19
CA LYS A 64 -37.24 -13.18 -5.69
C LYS A 64 -36.99 -14.18 -6.81
N GLN A 65 -35.82 -14.81 -6.83
CA GLN A 65 -35.47 -15.79 -7.85
C GLN A 65 -36.50 -16.92 -7.88
N GLY A 66 -37.13 -17.15 -9.05
CA GLY A 66 -38.17 -18.18 -9.23
C GLY A 66 -39.59 -17.79 -8.78
N SER A 67 -39.83 -16.56 -8.32
CA SER A 67 -41.16 -16.06 -7.95
C SER A 67 -41.62 -14.91 -8.86
N LYS A 68 -42.92 -14.92 -9.22
CA LYS A 68 -43.57 -13.80 -9.95
C LYS A 68 -44.10 -12.71 -9.01
N THR A 69 -44.08 -12.94 -7.70
CA THR A 69 -44.54 -11.97 -6.70
C THR A 69 -43.58 -10.79 -6.64
N VAL A 70 -44.14 -9.58 -6.71
CA VAL A 70 -43.39 -8.32 -6.65
C VAL A 70 -43.31 -7.84 -5.19
N TYR A 71 -42.12 -7.37 -4.80
CA TYR A 71 -41.83 -6.84 -3.47
C TYR A 71 -41.17 -5.47 -3.56
N GLU A 72 -41.16 -4.75 -2.45
CA GLU A 72 -40.50 -3.45 -2.32
C GLU A 72 -39.46 -3.47 -1.18
N ALA A 73 -38.37 -2.73 -1.36
CA ALA A 73 -37.38 -2.47 -0.33
C ALA A 73 -36.95 -1.00 -0.40
N LYS A 74 -36.96 -0.31 0.75
CA LYS A 74 -36.35 1.01 0.88
C LYS A 74 -34.84 0.88 0.72
N ARG A 75 -34.17 1.95 0.24
CA ARG A 75 -32.71 2.04 0.17
C ARG A 75 -32.01 1.63 1.47
N SER A 76 -32.54 1.99 2.63
CA SER A 76 -31.97 1.60 3.94
C SER A 76 -32.00 0.09 4.21
N GLN A 77 -32.73 -0.68 3.43
CA GLN A 77 -32.81 -2.13 3.52
C GLN A 77 -31.88 -2.83 2.51
N ILE A 78 -31.28 -2.08 1.59
CA ILE A 78 -30.36 -2.60 0.57
C ILE A 78 -28.94 -2.60 1.14
N PHE A 79 -28.31 -3.78 1.13
CA PHE A 79 -26.92 -3.94 1.52
C PHE A 79 -26.02 -3.17 0.55
N LYS A 80 -25.08 -2.41 1.11
CA LYS A 80 -24.09 -1.65 0.35
C LYS A 80 -23.00 -2.63 -0.12
N ASP A 81 -23.21 -3.26 -1.26
CA ASP A 81 -22.22 -4.16 -1.88
C ASP A 81 -21.09 -3.40 -2.58
N LYS A 82 -20.17 -4.13 -3.23
CA LYS A 82 -19.00 -3.56 -3.95
C LYS A 82 -19.38 -2.47 -4.95
N ASP A 83 -20.52 -2.60 -5.61
CA ASP A 83 -20.95 -1.69 -6.67
C ASP A 83 -21.52 -0.41 -6.09
N PHE A 84 -22.13 -0.50 -4.90
CA PHE A 84 -22.51 0.66 -4.10
C PHE A 84 -21.36 1.19 -3.24
N GLY A 85 -20.12 0.80 -3.52
CA GLY A 85 -18.93 1.22 -2.78
C GLY A 85 -18.92 0.78 -1.32
N GLY A 86 -19.63 -0.31 -0.99
CA GLY A 86 -19.36 -1.09 0.21
C GLY A 86 -18.38 -2.21 -0.09
N GLY A 87 -18.06 -3.02 0.91
CA GLY A 87 -16.82 -3.83 0.88
C GLY A 87 -15.55 -3.01 1.15
N GLY A 88 -15.63 -1.67 1.16
CA GLY A 88 -14.69 -0.78 1.85
C GLY A 88 -14.82 -0.98 3.36
N ARG A 89 -14.32 -2.11 3.86
CA ARG A 89 -14.16 -2.37 5.28
C ARG A 89 -13.40 -1.20 5.89
N GLY A 90 -13.88 -0.64 6.99
CA GLY A 90 -13.05 0.22 7.84
C GLY A 90 -11.72 -0.46 8.13
N SER A 91 -10.68 0.30 8.48
CA SER A 91 -9.29 -0.15 8.63
C SER A 91 -9.10 -1.52 9.32
N GLY A 92 -9.99 -1.93 10.22
CA GLY A 92 -9.97 -3.24 10.89
C GLY A 92 -10.37 -4.46 10.04
N GLY A 93 -11.20 -4.33 9.00
CA GLY A 93 -11.65 -5.49 8.23
C GLY A 93 -10.66 -5.96 7.16
N GLY A 94 -9.82 -5.06 6.64
CA GLY A 94 -8.66 -5.44 5.83
C GLY A 94 -7.60 -6.12 6.68
N GLN A 95 -7.31 -5.58 7.87
CA GLN A 95 -6.36 -6.16 8.83
C GLN A 95 -6.72 -7.59 9.23
N LYS A 96 -8.01 -7.88 9.48
CA LYS A 96 -8.46 -9.23 9.82
C LYS A 96 -8.32 -10.23 8.67
N GLU A 97 -8.64 -9.81 7.45
CA GLU A 97 -8.45 -10.67 6.26
C GLU A 97 -6.98 -10.94 5.98
N THR A 98 -6.15 -9.92 6.14
CA THR A 98 -4.69 -10.02 6.07
C THR A 98 -4.16 -11.02 7.09
N ALA A 99 -4.55 -10.92 8.37
CA ALA A 99 -4.13 -11.85 9.41
C ALA A 99 -4.54 -13.30 9.12
N LEU A 100 -5.78 -13.53 8.65
CA LEU A 100 -6.28 -14.85 8.27
C LEU A 100 -5.48 -15.44 7.10
N THR A 101 -5.19 -14.62 6.10
CA THR A 101 -4.47 -15.03 4.89
C THR A 101 -3.01 -15.37 5.18
N GLU A 102 -2.30 -14.49 5.90
CA GLU A 102 -0.90 -14.69 6.29
C GLU A 102 -0.77 -15.91 7.21
N SER A 103 -1.66 -16.07 8.18
CA SER A 103 -1.68 -17.25 9.05
C SER A 103 -1.97 -18.52 8.27
N MET A 104 -2.92 -18.50 7.31
CA MET A 104 -3.21 -19.65 6.46
C MET A 104 -1.98 -20.06 5.64
N GLN A 105 -1.22 -19.08 5.13
CA GLN A 105 0.03 -19.34 4.41
C GLN A 105 1.05 -20.07 5.28
N CYS A 106 1.15 -19.77 6.58
CA CYS A 106 2.02 -20.50 7.51
C CYS A 106 1.68 -21.99 7.56
N TYR A 107 0.39 -22.38 7.58
CA TYR A 107 -0.02 -23.80 7.58
C TYR A 107 0.36 -24.53 6.29
N TYR A 108 0.16 -23.90 5.13
CA TYR A 108 0.59 -24.48 3.85
C TYR A 108 2.11 -24.63 3.77
N CYS A 109 2.86 -23.61 4.17
CA CYS A 109 4.31 -23.68 4.21
C CYS A 109 4.79 -24.77 5.19
N SER A 110 4.21 -24.85 6.38
CA SER A 110 4.52 -25.90 7.36
C SER A 110 4.30 -27.30 6.79
N TYR A 111 3.18 -27.54 6.10
CA TYR A 111 2.92 -28.84 5.48
C TYR A 111 3.98 -29.18 4.42
N VAL A 112 4.26 -28.24 3.51
CA VAL A 112 5.25 -28.42 2.44
C VAL A 112 6.65 -28.69 3.00
N PHE A 113 7.05 -27.98 4.06
CA PHE A 113 8.39 -28.06 4.63
C PHE A 113 8.59 -29.24 5.58
N ASN A 114 7.64 -29.51 6.46
CA ASN A 114 7.84 -30.44 7.58
C ASN A 114 7.23 -31.82 7.34
N VAL A 115 6.11 -31.90 6.64
CA VAL A 115 5.35 -33.15 6.43
C VAL A 115 5.63 -33.72 5.05
N LYS A 116 5.35 -32.94 3.99
CA LYS A 116 5.56 -33.37 2.60
C LYS A 116 7.04 -33.37 2.20
N LYS A 117 7.82 -32.41 2.73
CA LYS A 117 9.23 -32.17 2.38
C LYS A 117 9.44 -32.07 0.86
N GLY A 118 8.55 -31.33 0.20
CA GLY A 118 8.45 -31.33 -1.26
C GLY A 118 7.29 -30.50 -1.76
N ALA A 119 7.33 -30.09 -3.02
CA ALA A 119 6.21 -29.42 -3.66
C ALA A 119 4.95 -30.31 -3.66
N CYS A 120 3.78 -29.68 -3.55
CA CYS A 120 2.48 -30.35 -3.59
C CYS A 120 1.57 -29.72 -4.66
N LYS A 121 0.67 -30.51 -5.24
CA LYS A 121 -0.35 -29.98 -6.18
C LYS A 121 -1.60 -29.48 -5.45
N GLU A 122 -1.97 -30.18 -4.39
CA GLU A 122 -3.14 -29.90 -3.56
C GLU A 122 -2.81 -30.22 -2.10
N VAL A 123 -3.59 -29.65 -1.17
CA VAL A 123 -3.46 -29.91 0.27
C VAL A 123 -4.84 -30.01 0.89
N SER A 124 -5.12 -31.13 1.56
CA SER A 124 -6.37 -31.35 2.29
C SER A 124 -6.32 -30.74 3.70
N THR A 125 -7.49 -30.53 4.30
CA THR A 125 -7.60 -30.09 5.70
C THR A 125 -6.87 -31.04 6.67
N ALA A 126 -6.89 -32.34 6.42
CA ALA A 126 -6.19 -33.32 7.26
C ALA A 126 -4.66 -33.16 7.17
N GLN A 127 -4.14 -32.87 5.98
CA GLN A 127 -2.72 -32.57 5.76
C GLN A 127 -2.29 -31.26 6.42
N LEU A 128 -3.12 -30.22 6.38
CA LEU A 128 -2.85 -28.99 7.12
C LEU A 128 -2.86 -29.21 8.64
N LYS A 129 -3.81 -30.02 9.15
CA LYS A 129 -3.88 -30.37 10.58
C LYS A 129 -2.61 -31.11 11.05
N SER A 130 -2.06 -32.02 10.26
CA SER A 130 -0.83 -32.76 10.66
C SER A 130 0.41 -31.86 10.76
N ALA A 131 0.39 -30.71 10.09
CA ALA A 131 1.45 -29.71 10.09
C ALA A 131 1.23 -28.55 11.07
N ALA A 132 0.06 -28.47 11.71
CA ALA A 132 -0.33 -27.33 12.55
C ALA A 132 0.60 -27.12 13.77
N LYS A 133 1.21 -28.20 14.29
CA LYS A 133 2.18 -28.14 15.40
C LYS A 133 3.49 -27.39 15.09
N TYR A 134 3.73 -27.04 13.83
CA TYR A 134 4.90 -26.26 13.41
C TYR A 134 4.50 -24.86 12.91
N VAL A 135 3.36 -24.36 13.38
CA VAL A 135 2.85 -23.02 13.11
C VAL A 135 2.63 -22.31 14.44
N ASP A 136 3.08 -21.07 14.51
CA ASP A 136 2.82 -20.15 15.62
C ASP A 136 2.32 -18.84 15.02
N ALA A 137 1.00 -18.77 14.85
CA ALA A 137 0.30 -17.72 14.12
C ALA A 137 -0.86 -17.16 14.96
N SER A 138 -1.23 -15.89 14.73
CA SER A 138 -2.36 -15.25 15.43
C SER A 138 -3.71 -15.90 15.15
N GLU A 139 -3.91 -16.47 13.97
CA GLU A 139 -5.18 -17.10 13.59
C GLU A 139 -5.08 -18.63 13.57
N SER A 140 -6.12 -19.28 14.10
CA SER A 140 -6.22 -20.74 14.12
C SER A 140 -6.49 -21.29 12.72
N LEU A 141 -6.04 -22.52 12.42
CA LEU A 141 -6.35 -23.20 11.16
C LEU A 141 -7.87 -23.25 10.90
N ALA A 142 -8.66 -23.46 11.96
CA ALA A 142 -10.12 -23.50 11.86
C ALA A 142 -10.71 -22.14 11.43
N ASP A 143 -10.20 -21.05 11.99
CA ASP A 143 -10.61 -19.69 11.61
C ASP A 143 -10.18 -19.34 10.19
N CYS A 144 -8.94 -19.68 9.82
CA CYS A 144 -8.44 -19.49 8.46
C CYS A 144 -9.32 -20.20 7.42
N LEU A 145 -9.69 -21.47 7.66
CA LEU A 145 -10.55 -22.25 6.76
C LEU A 145 -11.97 -21.70 6.68
N LYS A 146 -12.51 -21.21 7.81
CA LYS A 146 -13.92 -20.74 7.89
C LYS A 146 -14.11 -19.30 7.42
N LYS A 147 -13.14 -18.43 7.68
CA LYS A 147 -13.26 -16.97 7.53
C LYS A 147 -12.30 -16.39 6.49
N GLY A 148 -11.32 -17.17 6.03
CA GLY A 148 -10.36 -16.74 5.04
C GLY A 148 -11.02 -16.41 3.69
N PRO A 149 -10.37 -15.57 2.87
CA PRO A 149 -10.92 -15.19 1.57
C PRO A 149 -10.91 -16.39 0.60
N GLY A 150 -12.10 -16.80 0.13
CA GLY A 150 -12.25 -17.94 -0.80
C GLY A 150 -11.42 -17.82 -2.07
N ALA A 151 -11.26 -16.60 -2.60
CA ALA A 151 -10.46 -16.31 -3.79
C ALA A 151 -8.99 -16.76 -3.67
N TRP A 152 -8.40 -16.81 -2.47
CA TRP A 152 -7.03 -17.29 -2.29
C TRP A 152 -6.91 -18.81 -2.42
N LEU A 153 -7.97 -19.54 -2.06
CA LEU A 153 -8.07 -20.99 -2.28
C LEU A 153 -8.38 -21.28 -3.74
N GLU A 154 -9.36 -20.60 -4.32
CA GLU A 154 -9.79 -20.77 -5.72
C GLU A 154 -8.67 -20.50 -6.74
N ASP A 155 -7.77 -19.56 -6.41
CA ASP A 155 -6.62 -19.23 -7.26
C ASP A 155 -5.34 -20.03 -6.91
N ASP A 156 -5.43 -21.02 -6.02
CA ASP A 156 -4.30 -21.84 -5.52
C ASP A 156 -3.13 -21.02 -4.93
N VAL A 157 -3.40 -19.83 -4.39
CA VAL A 157 -2.36 -18.89 -3.98
C VAL A 157 -1.46 -19.50 -2.90
N TYR A 158 -2.05 -20.20 -1.93
CA TYR A 158 -1.31 -20.78 -0.82
C TYR A 158 -0.34 -21.89 -1.25
N VAL A 159 -0.79 -22.80 -2.13
CA VAL A 159 0.02 -23.90 -2.66
C VAL A 159 1.16 -23.35 -3.53
N LYS A 160 0.84 -22.43 -4.45
CA LYS A 160 1.84 -21.81 -5.33
C LYS A 160 2.93 -21.11 -4.53
N THR A 161 2.54 -20.36 -3.50
CA THR A 161 3.46 -19.65 -2.62
C THR A 161 4.32 -20.64 -1.83
N ALA A 162 3.72 -21.62 -1.15
CA ALA A 162 4.46 -22.59 -0.34
C ALA A 162 5.47 -23.40 -1.17
N ASN A 163 5.06 -23.83 -2.38
CA ASN A 163 5.94 -24.52 -3.32
C ASN A 163 7.11 -23.64 -3.76
N LYS A 164 6.88 -22.35 -4.03
CA LYS A 164 7.95 -21.44 -4.45
C LYS A 164 8.95 -21.18 -3.31
N VAL A 165 8.47 -21.01 -2.08
CA VAL A 165 9.33 -20.87 -0.90
C VAL A 165 10.14 -22.17 -0.69
N TRP A 166 9.52 -23.33 -0.85
CA TRP A 166 10.20 -24.63 -0.77
C TRP A 166 11.28 -24.81 -1.84
N GLU A 167 10.97 -24.50 -3.10
CA GLU A 167 11.91 -24.59 -4.21
C GLU A 167 13.20 -23.81 -3.91
N LYS A 168 13.08 -22.64 -3.29
CA LYS A 168 14.21 -21.75 -3.01
C LYS A 168 14.93 -22.04 -1.70
N TYR A 169 14.19 -22.31 -0.62
CA TYR A 169 14.73 -22.36 0.74
C TYR A 169 14.49 -23.70 1.45
N GLY A 170 13.65 -24.58 0.90
CA GLY A 170 13.24 -25.85 1.51
C GLY A 170 14.40 -26.71 1.98
N ARG A 171 15.32 -27.06 1.07
CA ARG A 171 16.50 -27.87 1.38
C ARG A 171 17.44 -27.18 2.38
N GLY A 172 17.64 -25.87 2.21
CA GLY A 172 18.56 -25.08 3.04
C GLY A 172 18.09 -24.91 4.48
N MET A 173 16.77 -24.85 4.71
CA MET A 173 16.20 -24.75 6.06
C MET A 173 16.01 -26.13 6.69
N THR A 174 15.44 -27.10 5.97
CA THR A 174 15.12 -28.42 6.56
C THR A 174 16.34 -29.25 6.96
N ARG A 175 17.54 -28.96 6.41
CA ARG A 175 18.80 -29.53 6.91
C ARG A 175 19.12 -29.13 8.36
N ASN A 176 18.59 -28.00 8.83
CA ASN A 176 18.78 -27.50 10.19
C ASN A 176 17.70 -28.00 11.16
N GLY A 177 16.76 -28.82 10.70
CA GLY A 177 15.68 -29.38 11.51
C GLY A 177 14.29 -28.94 11.07
N ILE A 178 13.36 -28.94 12.03
CA ILE A 178 11.97 -28.53 11.83
C ILE A 178 11.88 -27.03 11.57
N VAL A 179 11.07 -26.64 10.59
CA VAL A 179 10.85 -25.24 10.24
C VAL A 179 9.52 -24.77 10.82
N THR A 180 9.56 -23.86 11.79
CA THR A 180 8.36 -23.22 12.32
C THR A 180 8.02 -21.97 11.51
N PHE A 181 6.75 -21.82 11.14
CA PHE A 181 6.25 -20.63 10.46
C PHE A 181 5.47 -19.73 11.41
N HIS A 182 5.75 -18.43 11.36
CA HIS A 182 5.33 -17.44 12.32
C HIS A 182 4.53 -16.30 11.69
N ARG A 183 3.42 -15.94 12.35
CA ARG A 183 2.65 -14.70 12.10
C ARG A 183 2.21 -14.10 13.43
N ASP A 184 2.66 -12.89 13.75
CA ASP A 184 2.33 -12.19 15.01
C ASP A 184 2.73 -12.93 16.29
N SER A 185 3.60 -13.93 16.16
CA SER A 185 4.10 -14.70 17.29
C SER A 185 5.02 -13.89 18.18
N ALA A 186 5.33 -14.44 19.35
CA ALA A 186 6.37 -13.89 20.22
C ALA A 186 7.74 -13.83 19.52
N PHE A 187 8.07 -14.83 18.69
CA PHE A 187 9.30 -14.85 17.88
C PHE A 187 9.35 -13.67 16.90
N MET A 188 8.29 -13.48 16.09
CA MET A 188 8.19 -12.38 15.12
C MET A 188 8.23 -11.02 15.82
N LYS A 189 7.52 -10.86 16.94
CA LYS A 189 7.58 -9.65 17.78
C LYS A 189 8.98 -9.41 18.33
N GLY A 190 9.73 -10.46 18.66
CA GLY A 190 11.13 -10.38 19.07
C GLY A 190 12.05 -9.82 17.98
N ILE A 191 11.85 -10.21 16.73
CA ILE A 191 12.56 -9.67 15.56
C ILE A 191 12.30 -8.16 15.42
N TYR A 192 11.04 -7.75 15.42
CA TYR A 192 10.71 -6.33 15.30
C TYR A 192 11.05 -5.49 16.54
N SER A 193 11.19 -6.13 17.70
CA SER A 193 11.73 -5.45 18.89
C SER A 193 13.20 -5.07 18.70
N ALA A 194 13.99 -5.90 18.04
CA ALA A 194 15.39 -5.58 17.73
C ALA A 194 15.51 -4.41 16.74
N TYR A 195 14.66 -4.39 15.70
CA TYR A 195 14.52 -3.24 14.81
C TYR A 195 14.18 -1.96 15.58
N LYS A 196 13.20 -2.02 16.48
CA LYS A 196 12.78 -0.84 17.25
C LYS A 196 13.92 -0.29 18.11
N ALA A 197 14.67 -1.17 18.77
CA ALA A 197 15.82 -0.77 19.55
C ALA A 197 16.92 -0.11 18.71
N CYS A 198 17.22 -0.66 17.52
CA CYS A 198 18.15 -0.06 16.57
C CYS A 198 17.68 1.33 16.09
N LEU A 199 16.39 1.47 15.77
CA LEU A 199 15.80 2.76 15.38
C LEU A 199 15.88 3.80 16.51
N ASP A 200 15.63 3.38 17.75
CA ASP A 200 15.70 4.26 18.92
C ASP A 200 17.14 4.72 19.20
N LEU A 201 18.15 3.90 18.90
CA LEU A 201 19.57 4.28 18.97
C LEU A 201 19.94 5.24 17.84
N ASP A 202 19.55 4.94 16.60
CA ASP A 202 19.78 5.79 15.42
C ASP A 202 19.23 7.20 15.62
N ARG A 203 17.99 7.32 16.10
CA ARG A 203 17.33 8.62 16.38
C ARG A 203 18.01 9.45 17.46
N LYS A 204 18.75 8.82 18.38
CA LYS A 204 19.50 9.50 19.46
C LYS A 204 20.94 9.80 19.06
N SER A 205 21.40 9.29 17.92
CA SER A 205 22.75 9.54 17.43
C SER A 205 22.90 10.98 16.93
N SER A 206 24.15 11.42 16.76
CA SER A 206 24.46 12.72 16.16
C SER A 206 24.17 12.78 14.66
N ASP A 207 23.97 11.63 14.02
CA ASP A 207 23.73 11.49 12.57
C ASP A 207 22.67 10.42 12.30
N PRO A 208 21.37 10.72 12.58
CA PRO A 208 20.29 9.78 12.34
C PRO A 208 20.17 9.44 10.84
N GLN A 209 20.14 8.15 10.52
CA GLN A 209 20.15 7.68 9.13
C GLN A 209 18.76 7.30 8.62
N ALA A 210 17.86 6.86 9.51
CA ALA A 210 16.53 6.44 9.10
C ALA A 210 15.63 7.64 8.79
N PRO A 211 14.94 7.63 7.63
CA PRO A 211 14.02 8.71 7.28
C PRO A 211 12.84 8.76 8.26
N GLY A 212 12.19 9.92 8.39
CA GLY A 212 11.23 10.18 9.48
C GLY A 212 10.25 9.03 9.79
N SER A 213 9.38 8.68 8.85
CA SER A 213 8.34 7.65 9.03
C SER A 213 8.80 6.20 8.73
N PHE A 214 10.10 5.91 8.89
CA PHE A 214 10.67 4.58 8.65
C PHE A 214 10.15 3.55 9.65
N ASP A 215 9.08 2.85 9.25
CA ASP A 215 8.42 1.82 10.06
C ASP A 215 8.99 0.41 9.85
N ALA A 216 8.50 -0.55 10.65
CA ALA A 216 8.92 -1.95 10.61
C ALA A 216 8.72 -2.62 9.25
N ASN A 217 7.68 -2.26 8.48
CA ASN A 217 7.41 -2.79 7.15
C ASN A 217 8.36 -2.19 6.10
N LYS A 218 8.90 -1.00 6.37
CA LYS A 218 9.96 -0.38 5.55
C LYS A 218 11.34 -0.96 5.85
N TRP A 219 11.57 -1.37 7.09
CA TRP A 219 12.74 -2.14 7.45
C TRP A 219 12.70 -3.57 6.90
N ASN A 220 11.64 -4.33 7.17
CA ASN A 220 11.42 -5.68 6.65
C ASN A 220 9.92 -5.95 6.45
N PRO A 221 9.42 -6.02 5.20
CA PRO A 221 8.02 -6.28 4.88
C PRO A 221 7.64 -7.76 4.98
N GLY A 222 8.31 -8.54 5.84
CA GLY A 222 8.02 -9.95 6.07
C GLY A 222 6.63 -10.13 6.68
N ASP A 223 5.64 -10.46 5.85
CA ASP A 223 4.27 -10.75 6.26
C ASP A 223 4.20 -12.04 7.12
N ILE A 224 5.12 -12.99 6.85
CA ILE A 224 5.38 -14.16 7.69
C ILE A 224 6.89 -14.39 7.87
N TRP A 225 7.26 -15.14 8.90
CA TRP A 225 8.65 -15.54 9.17
C TRP A 225 8.79 -17.05 9.27
N ALA A 226 9.89 -17.60 8.76
CA ALA A 226 10.26 -19.00 8.94
C ALA A 226 11.51 -19.12 9.83
N THR A 227 11.55 -20.07 10.74
CA THR A 227 12.70 -20.30 11.62
C THR A 227 12.98 -21.77 11.87
N THR A 228 14.25 -22.12 12.06
CA THR A 228 14.69 -23.42 12.63
C THR A 228 15.23 -23.29 14.04
N LEU A 229 15.19 -22.08 14.60
CA LEU A 229 15.56 -21.82 15.99
C LEU A 229 14.38 -22.13 16.94
N PRO A 230 14.64 -22.28 18.25
CA PRO A 230 13.57 -22.35 19.23
C PRO A 230 12.63 -21.15 19.13
N VAL A 231 11.31 -21.37 19.26
CA VAL A 231 10.30 -20.31 19.15
C VAL A 231 10.41 -19.21 20.21
N THR A 232 11.13 -19.49 21.31
CA THR A 232 11.43 -18.53 22.38
C THR A 232 12.70 -17.71 22.13
N SER A 233 13.46 -18.03 21.08
CA SER A 233 14.73 -17.37 20.79
C SER A 233 14.54 -15.92 20.32
N LYS A 234 15.55 -15.09 20.57
CA LYS A 234 15.61 -13.68 20.17
C LYS A 234 16.88 -13.44 19.34
N PRO A 235 16.93 -13.93 18.09
CA PRO A 235 18.19 -14.08 17.35
C PRO A 235 18.87 -12.75 16.99
N LEU A 236 18.16 -11.63 17.05
CA LEU A 236 18.66 -10.31 16.71
C LEU A 236 18.91 -9.43 17.95
N LYS A 237 18.80 -9.98 19.17
CA LYS A 237 18.85 -9.18 20.40
C LYS A 237 20.19 -8.43 20.54
N ASP A 238 21.29 -9.06 20.16
CA ASP A 238 22.62 -8.55 20.44
C ASP A 238 23.25 -7.81 19.23
N PHE A 239 22.46 -7.52 18.19
CA PHE A 239 22.91 -6.94 16.91
C PHE A 239 22.22 -5.59 16.60
N GLN A 240 21.86 -4.84 17.64
CA GLN A 240 21.01 -3.64 17.52
C GLN A 240 21.83 -2.35 17.46
N GLY A 241 23.17 -2.42 17.53
CA GLY A 241 24.05 -1.27 17.68
C GLY A 241 24.09 -0.37 16.44
N SER A 242 23.83 -0.94 15.26
CA SER A 242 23.69 -0.18 14.02
C SER A 242 22.82 -0.91 13.00
N TRP A 243 22.33 -0.18 11.99
CA TRP A 243 21.63 -0.76 10.85
C TRP A 243 22.46 -1.82 10.13
N GLY A 244 23.77 -1.59 10.00
CA GLY A 244 24.70 -2.54 9.37
C GLY A 244 24.75 -3.86 10.12
N GLU A 245 24.99 -3.84 11.44
CA GLU A 245 25.02 -5.04 12.29
C GLU A 245 23.71 -5.81 12.22
N LEU A 246 22.59 -5.11 12.40
CA LEU A 246 21.26 -5.71 12.40
C LEU A 246 20.95 -6.39 11.06
N ASN A 247 21.17 -5.67 9.96
CA ASN A 247 20.83 -6.15 8.62
C ASN A 247 21.75 -7.29 8.16
N MET A 248 23.04 -7.23 8.51
CA MET A 248 24.00 -8.31 8.25
C MET A 248 23.61 -9.59 8.99
N GLU A 249 23.15 -9.50 10.25
CA GLU A 249 22.73 -10.69 10.99
C GLU A 249 21.45 -11.30 10.40
N VAL A 250 20.48 -10.48 9.98
CA VAL A 250 19.29 -10.99 9.27
C VAL A 250 19.68 -11.77 8.00
N GLU A 251 20.57 -11.21 7.17
CA GLU A 251 21.03 -11.89 5.95
C GLU A 251 21.83 -13.17 6.27
N LYS A 252 22.71 -13.12 7.28
CA LYS A 252 23.51 -14.27 7.72
C LYS A 252 22.63 -15.42 8.20
N LEU A 253 21.61 -15.14 9.02
CA LEU A 253 20.66 -16.15 9.49
C LEU A 253 19.82 -16.73 8.35
N ALA A 254 19.44 -15.91 7.38
CA ALA A 254 18.73 -16.38 6.18
C ALA A 254 19.60 -17.31 5.32
N LYS A 255 20.85 -16.93 5.05
CA LYS A 255 21.84 -17.77 4.34
C LYS A 255 22.11 -19.09 5.06
N ALA A 256 22.13 -19.06 6.39
CA ALA A 256 22.30 -20.26 7.20
C ALA A 256 21.08 -21.19 7.15
N GLY A 257 19.91 -20.71 6.70
CA GLY A 257 18.64 -21.43 6.77
C GLY A 257 18.02 -21.44 8.17
N LYS A 258 18.32 -20.40 8.96
CA LYS A 258 17.90 -20.27 10.36
C LYS A 258 16.70 -19.35 10.56
N VAL A 259 16.67 -18.20 9.89
CA VAL A 259 15.58 -17.20 9.99
C VAL A 259 15.34 -16.57 8.62
N LEU A 260 14.10 -16.53 8.15
CA LEU A 260 13.76 -15.95 6.84
C LEU A 260 12.47 -15.11 6.93
N GLY A 261 12.57 -13.83 6.59
CA GLY A 261 11.41 -12.95 6.39
C GLY A 261 10.84 -13.11 4.98
N ILE A 262 9.53 -13.33 4.87
CA ILE A 262 8.84 -13.61 3.61
C ILE A 262 7.71 -12.59 3.42
N SER A 263 7.86 -11.73 2.41
CA SER A 263 6.79 -10.83 1.95
C SER A 263 5.92 -11.52 0.92
N LEU A 264 4.61 -11.40 1.07
CA LEU A 264 3.58 -12.05 0.29
C LEU A 264 2.85 -11.03 -0.59
N LYS A 265 2.62 -11.42 -1.84
CA LYS A 265 1.62 -10.79 -2.71
C LYS A 265 0.68 -11.86 -3.24
N ARG A 266 -0.58 -11.46 -3.42
CA ARG A 266 -1.56 -12.34 -4.04
C ARG A 266 -1.15 -12.65 -5.47
N ILE A 267 -1.09 -13.94 -5.79
CA ILE A 267 -0.90 -14.44 -7.15
C ILE A 267 -2.26 -14.50 -7.83
N GLY A 268 -2.41 -13.89 -9.00
CA GLY A 268 -3.67 -13.91 -9.74
C GLY A 268 -4.01 -15.31 -10.28
N LYS A 269 -5.29 -15.52 -10.63
CA LYS A 269 -5.77 -16.74 -11.31
C LYS A 269 -4.90 -17.07 -12.53
N GLY A 270 -4.43 -18.32 -12.63
CA GLY A 270 -3.52 -18.76 -13.70
C GLY A 270 -2.09 -18.24 -13.60
N GLY A 271 -1.79 -17.33 -12.67
CA GLY A 271 -0.44 -16.82 -12.42
C GLY A 271 0.49 -17.86 -11.82
N ARG A 272 1.79 -17.72 -12.11
CA ARG A 272 2.87 -18.51 -11.50
C ARG A 272 3.55 -17.68 -10.42
N ALA A 273 3.79 -18.29 -9.26
CA ALA A 273 4.57 -17.66 -8.21
C ALA A 273 5.99 -17.35 -8.70
N THR A 274 6.47 -16.17 -8.37
CA THR A 274 7.84 -15.71 -8.57
C THR A 274 8.50 -15.45 -7.22
N SER A 275 9.83 -15.49 -7.15
CA SER A 275 10.57 -15.08 -5.96
C SER A 275 11.58 -14.00 -6.31
N LYS A 276 11.66 -12.94 -5.52
CA LYS A 276 12.70 -11.92 -5.64
C LYS A 276 13.32 -11.64 -4.27
N GLU A 277 14.64 -11.75 -4.20
CA GLU A 277 15.41 -11.36 -3.00
C GLU A 277 15.65 -9.85 -2.99
N PHE A 278 15.62 -9.26 -1.80
CA PHE A 278 15.87 -7.85 -1.57
C PHE A 278 16.92 -7.67 -0.47
N ASN A 279 17.69 -6.58 -0.54
CA ASN A 279 18.67 -6.15 0.47
C ASN A 279 19.72 -7.22 0.84
N LYS A 280 20.01 -8.10 -0.10
CA LYS A 280 21.15 -9.02 -0.02
C LYS A 280 22.42 -8.23 -0.32
N SER A 281 23.47 -8.38 0.48
CA SER A 281 24.72 -7.61 0.33
C SER A 281 25.37 -7.75 -1.05
N SER A 282 25.12 -8.85 -1.77
CA SER A 282 25.60 -9.07 -3.14
C SER A 282 24.77 -8.39 -4.23
N LEU A 283 23.66 -7.73 -3.90
CA LEU A 283 22.78 -7.07 -4.87
C LEU A 283 23.11 -5.57 -4.95
N THR A 284 23.37 -5.10 -6.16
CA THR A 284 23.49 -3.67 -6.43
C THR A 284 22.11 -3.03 -6.43
N LYS A 285 21.97 -1.93 -5.70
CA LYS A 285 20.74 -1.13 -5.71
C LYS A 285 20.56 -0.48 -7.08
N PRO A 286 19.34 -0.43 -7.63
CA PRO A 286 19.11 0.21 -8.92
C PRO A 286 19.53 1.67 -8.85
N ASP A 287 20.23 2.12 -9.87
CA ASP A 287 20.34 3.55 -10.15
C ASP A 287 19.00 4.01 -10.75
N ILE A 288 18.57 5.22 -10.40
CA ILE A 288 17.32 5.79 -10.89
C ILE A 288 17.60 7.21 -11.33
N LYS A 289 17.36 7.49 -12.61
CA LYS A 289 17.63 8.79 -13.21
C LYS A 289 16.34 9.55 -13.39
N TYR A 290 16.33 10.77 -12.85
CA TYR A 290 15.32 11.76 -13.14
C TYR A 290 15.36 12.16 -14.63
N GLU A 291 14.20 12.27 -15.27
CA GLU A 291 14.10 12.68 -16.67
C GLU A 291 13.41 14.04 -16.78
N SER A 292 12.21 14.17 -16.23
CA SER A 292 11.38 15.37 -16.34
C SER A 292 10.30 15.42 -15.26
N TRP A 293 9.63 16.56 -15.11
CA TRP A 293 8.40 16.66 -14.33
C TRP A 293 7.36 17.51 -15.07
N GLY A 294 6.07 17.34 -14.74
CA GLY A 294 4.99 18.13 -15.34
C GLY A 294 3.80 18.38 -14.43
N TRP A 295 3.03 19.43 -14.74
CA TRP A 295 1.74 19.70 -14.12
C TRP A 295 0.68 18.70 -14.60
N GLY A 296 0.33 17.73 -13.76
CA GLY A 296 -0.45 16.60 -14.22
C GLY A 296 0.22 15.90 -15.41
N LYS A 297 -0.58 15.24 -16.25
CA LYS A 297 -0.08 14.61 -17.49
C LYS A 297 -0.09 15.54 -18.70
N THR A 298 -0.83 16.64 -18.63
CA THR A 298 -1.06 17.54 -19.78
C THR A 298 -0.18 18.80 -19.73
N GLY A 299 0.56 19.03 -18.64
CA GLY A 299 1.29 20.28 -18.41
C GLY A 299 0.41 21.45 -18.00
N ASN A 300 -0.92 21.29 -17.96
CA ASN A 300 -1.84 22.33 -17.52
C ASN A 300 -1.97 22.33 -16.00
N PHE A 301 -1.62 23.46 -15.37
CA PHE A 301 -1.63 23.62 -13.90
C PHE A 301 -2.98 23.29 -13.27
N PHE A 302 -4.10 23.71 -13.86
CA PHE A 302 -5.43 23.64 -13.25
C PHE A 302 -6.25 22.39 -13.61
N ASN A 303 -5.74 21.53 -14.50
CA ASN A 303 -6.44 20.30 -14.93
C ASN A 303 -6.25 19.12 -13.97
N SER A 304 -5.28 19.20 -13.06
CA SER A 304 -4.97 18.13 -12.11
C SER A 304 -4.34 18.74 -10.87
N GLN A 305 -4.66 18.23 -9.69
CA GLN A 305 -4.01 18.62 -8.43
C GLN A 305 -2.59 18.03 -8.28
N ASP A 306 -2.19 17.17 -9.22
CA ASP A 306 -0.97 16.38 -9.14
C ASP A 306 0.20 17.12 -9.80
N ILE A 307 1.42 16.67 -9.47
CA ILE A 307 2.56 16.71 -10.39
C ILE A 307 3.05 15.28 -10.65
N TYR A 308 3.64 15.07 -11.81
CA TYR A 308 4.25 13.81 -12.19
C TYR A 308 5.74 14.03 -12.43
N MET A 309 6.60 13.22 -11.81
CA MET A 309 8.02 13.14 -12.10
C MET A 309 8.31 11.86 -12.87
N SER A 310 8.86 11.96 -14.07
CA SER A 310 9.34 10.83 -14.87
C SER A 310 10.77 10.50 -14.48
N CYS A 311 11.01 9.21 -14.29
CA CYS A 311 12.32 8.61 -14.08
C CYS A 311 12.45 7.37 -14.97
N ASP A 312 13.67 6.95 -15.28
CA ASP A 312 13.92 5.71 -16.04
C ASP A 312 13.37 4.44 -15.36
N GLY A 313 13.20 4.46 -14.02
CA GLY A 313 12.56 3.40 -13.25
C GLY A 313 11.02 3.46 -13.16
N GLY A 314 10.40 4.55 -13.61
CA GLY A 314 8.95 4.76 -13.53
C GLY A 314 8.51 6.20 -13.27
N LEU A 315 7.22 6.38 -12.95
CA LEU A 315 6.60 7.66 -12.64
C LEU A 315 6.35 7.82 -11.15
N ILE A 316 6.61 9.01 -10.62
CA ILE A 316 6.20 9.41 -9.27
C ILE A 316 5.07 10.44 -9.38
N GLN A 317 3.88 10.08 -8.92
CA GLN A 317 2.74 10.97 -8.79
C GLN A 317 2.74 11.60 -7.39
N PHE A 318 2.84 12.92 -7.31
CA PHE A 318 2.70 13.65 -6.05
C PHE A 318 1.33 14.29 -5.96
N ARG A 319 0.62 14.01 -4.85
CA ARG A 319 -0.67 14.61 -4.50
C ARG A 319 -1.05 14.33 -3.04
N THR A 320 -2.08 15.03 -2.55
CA THR A 320 -2.81 14.63 -1.34
C THR A 320 -3.65 13.38 -1.61
N PHE A 321 -3.62 12.41 -0.69
CA PHE A 321 -4.41 11.17 -0.79
C PHE A 321 -5.62 11.14 0.14
N ASN A 322 -5.71 12.06 1.11
CA ASN A 322 -6.83 12.16 2.05
C ASN A 322 -7.62 13.46 1.83
N LYS A 323 -8.03 13.70 0.57
CA LYS A 323 -8.70 14.91 0.07
C LYS A 323 -7.87 16.19 0.27
N GLU A 324 -7.73 16.63 1.51
CA GLU A 324 -7.09 17.91 1.88
C GLU A 324 -5.67 17.76 2.41
N THR A 325 -5.26 16.55 2.83
CA THR A 325 -3.95 16.30 3.48
C THR A 325 -3.35 14.97 3.01
N SER A 326 -2.23 14.58 3.64
CA SER A 326 -1.48 13.37 3.32
C SER A 326 -0.88 13.47 1.92
N TRP A 327 -0.08 14.52 1.70
CA TRP A 327 0.72 14.66 0.48
C TRP A 327 1.82 13.58 0.44
N GLN A 328 1.86 12.82 -0.66
CA GLN A 328 2.74 11.66 -0.82
C GLN A 328 3.16 11.51 -2.27
N GLY A 329 4.32 10.87 -2.50
CA GLY A 329 4.72 10.35 -3.81
C GLY A 329 4.25 8.91 -3.96
N GLN A 330 3.42 8.63 -4.96
CA GLN A 330 3.05 7.28 -5.36
C GLN A 330 3.84 6.88 -6.61
N ILE A 331 4.55 5.76 -6.54
CA ILE A 331 5.40 5.29 -7.61
C ILE A 331 4.69 4.22 -8.44
N THR A 332 4.71 4.38 -9.75
CA THR A 332 4.27 3.39 -10.73
C THR A 332 5.42 3.05 -11.67
N GLY A 333 5.59 1.78 -12.03
CA GLY A 333 6.73 1.32 -12.84
C GLY A 333 7.39 0.06 -12.28
N SER A 334 8.31 -0.52 -13.04
CA SER A 334 8.92 -1.82 -12.75
C SER A 334 9.82 -1.83 -11.51
N ALA A 335 10.44 -0.71 -11.17
CA ALA A 335 11.41 -0.63 -10.07
C ALA A 335 10.76 -0.63 -8.67
N ALA A 336 9.57 -0.03 -8.50
CA ALA A 336 8.88 0.08 -7.22
C ALA A 336 7.34 0.06 -7.36
N ALA A 337 6.81 -0.82 -8.22
CA ALA A 337 5.40 -0.87 -8.62
C ALA A 337 4.42 -0.73 -7.43
N GLY A 338 3.74 0.42 -7.36
CA GLY A 338 2.66 0.69 -6.41
C GLY A 338 3.11 1.14 -5.01
N GLY A 339 4.41 1.33 -4.77
CA GLY A 339 4.93 1.83 -3.51
C GLY A 339 4.62 3.31 -3.29
N LYS A 340 4.59 3.74 -2.02
CA LYS A 340 4.41 5.14 -1.63
C LYS A 340 5.55 5.62 -0.74
N VAL A 341 5.88 6.90 -0.88
CA VAL A 341 6.77 7.68 -0.01
C VAL A 341 5.96 8.82 0.60
N SER A 342 5.94 8.93 1.93
CA SER A 342 5.18 9.97 2.62
C SER A 342 5.87 11.33 2.44
N GLY A 343 5.10 12.43 2.50
CA GLY A 343 5.65 13.78 2.38
C GLY A 343 6.79 14.06 3.35
N GLY A 344 6.71 13.57 4.58
CA GLY A 344 7.78 13.74 5.58
C GLY A 344 9.10 13.08 5.19
N ASN A 345 9.06 11.96 4.47
CA ASN A 345 10.29 11.34 3.98
C ASN A 345 10.82 12.04 2.73
N VAL A 346 9.94 12.59 1.89
CA VAL A 346 10.38 13.43 0.76
C VAL A 346 11.09 14.67 1.29
N ASP A 347 10.52 15.31 2.31
CA ASP A 347 11.12 16.45 3.00
C ASP A 347 12.48 16.10 3.63
N TYR A 348 12.57 14.96 4.32
CA TYR A 348 13.81 14.42 4.87
C TYR A 348 14.90 14.29 3.79
N TYR A 349 14.61 13.62 2.67
CA TYR A 349 15.59 13.45 1.60
C TYR A 349 15.93 14.77 0.88
N CYS A 350 14.97 15.68 0.78
CA CYS A 350 15.23 17.03 0.29
C CYS A 350 16.24 17.77 1.18
N LYS A 351 16.09 17.67 2.50
CA LYS A 351 17.03 18.25 3.46
C LYS A 351 18.42 17.64 3.35
N GLU A 352 18.50 16.31 3.31
CA GLU A 352 19.75 15.56 3.21
C GLU A 352 20.52 15.91 1.92
N ILE A 353 19.83 15.91 0.77
CA ILE A 353 20.48 16.05 -0.54
C ILE A 353 20.69 17.53 -0.91
N PHE A 354 19.71 18.38 -0.65
CA PHE A 354 19.70 19.77 -1.10
C PHE A 354 20.00 20.78 0.02
N GLY A 355 20.02 20.36 1.28
CA GLY A 355 20.15 21.26 2.43
C GLY A 355 18.92 22.14 2.65
N LYS A 356 17.76 21.77 2.08
CA LYS A 356 16.53 22.57 2.08
C LYS A 356 15.31 21.70 2.35
N GLU A 357 14.39 22.22 3.15
CA GLU A 357 13.16 21.55 3.54
C GLU A 357 11.97 22.11 2.74
N ILE A 358 11.05 21.23 2.35
CA ILE A 358 9.74 21.55 1.79
C ILE A 358 8.88 22.27 2.84
N TYR A 359 8.96 21.84 4.10
CA TYR A 359 8.18 22.43 5.19
C TYR A 359 8.72 23.76 5.71
N GLY A 360 9.94 24.15 5.30
CA GLY A 360 10.60 25.39 5.71
C GLY A 360 10.68 25.54 7.23
N GLY A 361 11.21 24.53 7.93
CA GLY A 361 11.37 24.52 9.39
C GLY A 361 10.12 24.23 10.22
N ARG A 362 8.95 24.00 9.61
CA ARG A 362 7.68 23.76 10.33
C ARG A 362 7.50 22.32 10.84
N GLY A 363 8.42 21.42 10.48
CA GLY A 363 8.45 20.03 10.93
C GLY A 363 7.44 19.07 10.27
N SER A 364 6.28 19.54 9.78
CA SER A 364 5.32 18.66 9.09
C SER A 364 4.36 19.39 8.13
N GLU A 365 3.58 18.61 7.38
CA GLU A 365 2.57 19.09 6.43
C GLU A 365 1.47 19.94 7.10
N ALA A 366 0.96 19.52 8.27
CA ALA A 366 -0.21 20.16 8.88
C ALA A 366 0.03 21.62 9.30
N PRO A 367 1.12 21.99 10.00
CA PRO A 367 1.44 23.38 10.29
C PRO A 367 1.71 24.21 9.03
N LEU A 368 2.33 23.64 8.00
CA LEU A 368 2.55 24.33 6.73
C LEU A 368 1.22 24.67 6.04
N LEU A 369 0.32 23.68 5.90
CA LEU A 369 -0.98 23.89 5.27
C LEU A 369 -1.86 24.84 6.08
N SER A 370 -1.84 24.76 7.40
CA SER A 370 -2.56 25.71 8.26
C SER A 370 -2.12 27.15 8.00
N GLN A 371 -0.82 27.40 7.92
CA GLN A 371 -0.31 28.73 7.58
C GLN A 371 -0.73 29.15 6.18
N ILE A 372 -0.54 28.28 5.19
CA ILE A 372 -0.88 28.54 3.80
C ILE A 372 -2.36 28.92 3.66
N ASN A 373 -3.26 28.18 4.31
CA ASN A 373 -4.69 28.39 4.23
C ASN A 373 -5.15 29.65 4.97
N SER A 374 -4.38 30.09 5.97
CA SER A 374 -4.63 31.35 6.69
C SER A 374 -4.03 32.58 6.00
N ASP A 375 -3.13 32.42 5.03
CA ASP A 375 -2.41 33.53 4.41
C ASP A 375 -3.19 34.09 3.19
N PRO A 376 -3.80 35.29 3.29
CA PRO A 376 -4.56 35.87 2.18
C PRO A 376 -3.69 36.21 0.97
N LYS A 377 -2.36 36.31 1.14
CA LYS A 377 -1.40 36.55 0.05
C LYS A 377 -0.91 35.26 -0.61
N TRP A 378 -1.30 34.09 -0.08
CA TRP A 378 -0.86 32.81 -0.62
C TRP A 378 -1.18 32.61 -2.10
N PRO A 379 -2.37 32.95 -2.64
CA PRO A 379 -2.66 32.79 -4.07
C PRO A 379 -1.64 33.49 -4.98
N SER A 380 -1.23 34.72 -4.63
CA SER A 380 -0.18 35.45 -5.36
C SER A 380 1.20 34.81 -5.20
N LYS A 381 1.54 34.29 -4.01
CA LYS A 381 2.78 33.53 -3.80
C LYS A 381 2.79 32.23 -4.62
N ALA A 382 1.66 31.52 -4.68
CA ALA A 382 1.48 30.33 -5.49
C ALA A 382 1.65 30.64 -6.98
N TYR A 383 1.12 31.78 -7.46
CA TYR A 383 1.37 32.26 -8.82
C TYR A 383 2.86 32.55 -9.07
N ALA A 384 3.55 33.22 -8.15
CA ALA A 384 4.97 33.50 -8.29
C ALA A 384 5.81 32.22 -8.41
N LEU A 385 5.53 31.20 -7.59
CA LEU A 385 6.16 29.88 -7.70
C LEU A 385 5.79 29.16 -9.00
N TYR A 386 4.52 29.20 -9.40
CA TYR A 386 4.08 28.65 -10.67
C TYR A 386 4.83 29.30 -11.83
N LYS A 387 4.88 30.64 -11.90
CA LYS A 387 5.62 31.42 -12.90
C LYS A 387 7.10 31.05 -12.94
N LYS A 388 7.73 30.93 -11.78
CA LYS A 388 9.16 30.57 -11.63
C LYS A 388 9.47 29.21 -12.26
N HIS A 389 8.58 28.23 -12.10
CA HIS A 389 8.85 26.83 -12.46
C HIS A 389 8.18 26.35 -13.75
N ASN A 390 7.15 27.04 -14.26
CA ASN A 390 6.31 26.56 -15.35
C ASN A 390 7.08 26.21 -16.63
N ALA A 391 8.11 26.99 -16.98
CA ALA A 391 8.92 26.74 -18.18
C ALA A 391 9.64 25.38 -18.16
N LYS A 392 9.84 24.79 -16.98
CA LYS A 392 10.49 23.48 -16.79
C LYS A 392 9.53 22.29 -16.87
N SER A 393 8.21 22.53 -16.83
CA SER A 393 7.20 21.48 -16.96
C SER A 393 7.25 20.79 -18.32
N LYS A 394 7.01 19.48 -18.33
CA LYS A 394 6.87 18.62 -19.51
C LYS A 394 5.58 17.78 -19.40
N PRO A 395 4.60 17.93 -20.31
CA PRO A 395 4.54 18.90 -21.42
C PRO A 395 4.65 20.35 -20.96
N ASN A 396 5.23 21.19 -21.83
CA ASN A 396 5.31 22.62 -21.58
C ASN A 396 4.02 23.28 -22.09
N VAL A 397 3.37 24.04 -21.22
CA VAL A 397 2.18 24.82 -21.54
C VAL A 397 2.47 26.29 -21.22
N ALA A 398 2.01 27.19 -22.09
CA ALA A 398 2.22 28.62 -21.92
C ALA A 398 1.76 29.11 -20.54
N LEU A 399 2.52 30.03 -19.98
CA LEU A 399 2.18 30.67 -18.72
C LEU A 399 0.87 31.47 -18.89
N ILE A 400 -0.10 31.24 -18.01
CA ILE A 400 -1.31 32.06 -17.99
C ILE A 400 -1.09 33.38 -17.22
N PRO A 401 -1.83 34.46 -17.55
CA PRO A 401 -1.77 35.72 -16.82
C PRO A 401 -2.15 35.56 -15.34
N GLU A 402 -1.58 36.42 -14.48
CA GLU A 402 -1.82 36.38 -13.02
C GLU A 402 -3.31 36.47 -12.68
N ALA A 403 -4.04 37.42 -13.30
CA ALA A 403 -5.47 37.58 -13.07
C ALA A 403 -6.26 36.28 -13.32
N THR A 404 -5.99 35.61 -14.45
CA THR A 404 -6.60 34.33 -14.80
C THR A 404 -6.21 33.22 -13.83
N PHE A 405 -4.96 33.21 -13.36
CA PHE A 405 -4.52 32.25 -12.34
C PHE A 405 -5.28 32.43 -11.03
N LEU A 406 -5.39 33.67 -10.55
CA LEU A 406 -6.06 33.99 -9.28
C LEU A 406 -7.55 33.66 -9.33
N GLU A 407 -8.21 33.94 -10.45
CA GLU A 407 -9.61 33.56 -10.69
C GLU A 407 -9.79 32.04 -10.65
N ASN A 408 -8.97 31.30 -11.41
CA ASN A 408 -9.00 29.84 -11.43
C ASN A 408 -8.70 29.25 -10.05
N TRP A 409 -7.73 29.80 -9.32
CA TRP A 409 -7.35 29.36 -7.98
C TRP A 409 -8.49 29.51 -6.97
N LYS A 410 -9.21 30.64 -7.03
CA LYS A 410 -10.39 30.89 -6.19
C LYS A 410 -11.50 29.86 -6.44
N GLY A 411 -11.68 29.44 -7.69
CA GLY A 411 -12.68 28.46 -8.09
C GLY A 411 -12.36 26.99 -7.74
N LYS A 412 -11.14 26.67 -7.30
CA LYS A 412 -10.78 25.31 -6.91
C LYS A 412 -11.24 24.96 -5.49
N GLU A 413 -11.36 23.69 -5.19
CA GLU A 413 -11.60 23.21 -3.82
C GLU A 413 -10.31 23.25 -2.99
N GLU A 414 -10.45 23.19 -1.66
CA GLU A 414 -9.30 23.24 -0.75
C GLU A 414 -8.31 22.10 -0.99
N GLY A 415 -8.79 20.87 -1.21
CA GLY A 415 -7.90 19.73 -1.47
C GLY A 415 -6.99 19.93 -2.68
N PHE A 416 -7.52 20.49 -3.76
CA PHE A 416 -6.73 20.87 -4.93
C PHE A 416 -5.67 21.91 -4.56
N ARG A 417 -6.06 22.98 -3.85
CA ARG A 417 -5.15 24.06 -3.44
C ARG A 417 -4.06 23.54 -2.52
N ASN A 418 -4.38 22.72 -1.53
CA ASN A 418 -3.43 22.13 -0.59
C ASN A 418 -2.42 21.24 -1.35
N SER A 419 -2.91 20.35 -2.22
CA SER A 419 -2.05 19.49 -3.04
C SER A 419 -1.11 20.30 -3.93
N LYS A 420 -1.62 21.32 -4.63
CA LYS A 420 -0.78 22.19 -5.47
C LYS A 420 0.21 23.01 -4.67
N SER A 421 -0.18 23.49 -3.50
CA SER A 421 0.70 24.24 -2.61
C SER A 421 1.88 23.39 -2.17
N MET A 422 1.64 22.14 -1.77
CA MET A 422 2.71 21.18 -1.46
C MET A 422 3.61 20.89 -2.67
N CYS A 423 3.03 20.71 -3.86
CA CYS A 423 3.80 20.50 -5.08
C CYS A 423 4.67 21.71 -5.43
N LEU A 424 4.16 22.93 -5.26
CA LEU A 424 4.91 24.17 -5.50
C LEU A 424 6.07 24.32 -4.51
N MET A 425 5.84 24.03 -3.22
CA MET A 425 6.89 24.05 -2.19
C MET A 425 7.99 23.01 -2.49
N PHE A 426 7.59 21.79 -2.87
CA PHE A 426 8.53 20.75 -3.28
C PHE A 426 9.35 21.17 -4.51
N LEU A 427 8.70 21.69 -5.55
CA LEU A 427 9.38 22.14 -6.76
C LEU A 427 10.34 23.30 -6.47
N ASP A 428 10.03 24.18 -5.52
CA ASP A 428 10.93 25.27 -5.15
C ASP A 428 12.24 24.78 -4.51
N VAL A 429 12.17 23.69 -3.76
CA VAL A 429 13.35 22.98 -3.27
C VAL A 429 14.06 22.26 -4.42
N PHE A 430 13.32 21.44 -5.17
CA PHE A 430 13.86 20.56 -6.23
C PHE A 430 14.50 21.34 -7.39
N GLU A 431 13.92 22.46 -7.79
CA GLU A 431 14.39 23.33 -8.88
C GLU A 431 15.19 24.54 -8.39
N GLY A 432 15.46 24.63 -7.09
CA GLY A 432 16.16 25.74 -6.47
C GLY A 432 17.66 25.77 -6.80
N THR A 433 18.31 26.89 -6.46
CA THR A 433 19.76 27.05 -6.62
C THR A 433 20.50 25.95 -5.84
N GLY A 434 21.51 25.35 -6.49
CA GLY A 434 22.34 24.29 -5.92
C GLY A 434 21.85 22.85 -6.20
N THR A 435 20.74 22.67 -6.94
CA THR A 435 20.28 21.34 -7.36
C THR A 435 20.92 20.95 -8.70
N SER A 436 21.86 19.99 -8.66
CA SER A 436 22.46 19.41 -9.86
C SER A 436 21.64 18.21 -10.34
N LYS A 437 21.83 17.80 -11.60
CA LYS A 437 21.22 16.58 -12.14
C LYS A 437 21.51 15.35 -11.27
N LYS A 438 22.77 15.21 -10.82
CA LYS A 438 23.20 14.13 -9.91
C LYS A 438 22.40 14.12 -8.60
N LYS A 439 22.17 15.30 -7.99
CA LYS A 439 21.37 15.39 -6.76
C LYS A 439 19.89 15.05 -6.99
N LYS A 440 19.33 15.45 -8.14
CA LYS A 440 17.96 15.08 -8.53
C LYS A 440 17.82 13.57 -8.75
N ASP A 441 18.82 12.94 -9.35
CA ASP A 441 18.89 11.49 -9.53
C ASP A 441 18.93 10.77 -8.18
N GLU A 442 19.78 11.24 -7.26
CA GLU A 442 19.86 10.68 -5.91
C GLU A 442 18.52 10.77 -5.17
N LEU A 443 17.80 11.90 -5.27
CA LEU A 443 16.49 12.04 -4.64
C LEU A 443 15.49 11.02 -5.21
N CYS A 444 15.43 10.89 -6.53
CA CYS A 444 14.57 9.90 -7.17
C CYS A 444 14.92 8.49 -6.72
N LYS A 445 16.21 8.13 -6.73
CA LYS A 445 16.70 6.84 -6.25
C LYS A 445 16.27 6.56 -4.81
N LEU A 446 16.50 7.48 -3.86
CA LEU A 446 16.10 7.28 -2.47
C LEU A 446 14.58 7.10 -2.31
N MET A 447 13.76 7.85 -3.07
CA MET A 447 12.31 7.66 -3.05
C MET A 447 11.88 6.29 -3.59
N PHE A 448 12.51 5.80 -4.67
CA PHE A 448 12.25 4.47 -5.23
C PHE A 448 12.69 3.35 -4.27
N LEU A 449 13.84 3.49 -3.63
CA LEU A 449 14.32 2.56 -2.62
C LEU A 449 13.41 2.53 -1.39
N TYR A 450 12.98 3.69 -0.89
CA TYR A 450 12.01 3.76 0.21
C TYR A 450 10.67 3.12 -0.13
N ALA A 451 10.16 3.38 -1.34
CA ALA A 451 8.89 2.83 -1.79
C ALA A 451 8.93 1.29 -1.90
N SER A 452 10.10 0.72 -2.21
CA SER A 452 10.33 -0.72 -2.38
C SER A 452 10.87 -1.44 -1.13
N SER A 453 10.99 -0.74 0.02
CA SER A 453 11.64 -1.27 1.24
C SER A 453 13.08 -1.76 0.97
N ALA A 454 13.82 -1.00 0.17
CA ALA A 454 15.19 -1.29 -0.26
C ALA A 454 16.19 -0.19 0.10
N THR A 455 15.92 0.57 1.16
CA THR A 455 16.84 1.59 1.72
C THR A 455 18.08 0.92 2.34
N ASP A 456 19.13 1.68 2.65
CA ASP A 456 20.33 1.10 3.29
C ASP A 456 20.02 0.56 4.68
N GLN A 457 18.98 1.10 5.31
CA GLN A 457 18.48 0.66 6.59
C GLN A 457 17.59 -0.58 6.47
N SER A 458 17.09 -0.94 5.28
CA SER A 458 16.19 -2.10 5.11
C SER A 458 16.96 -3.43 5.14
N SER A 459 16.42 -4.42 5.86
CA SER A 459 17.04 -5.75 6.01
C SER A 459 16.64 -6.72 4.88
N PHE A 460 17.36 -7.85 4.80
CA PHE A 460 17.10 -8.90 3.83
C PHE A 460 15.71 -9.54 4.00
N PHE A 461 15.00 -9.71 2.88
CA PHE A 461 13.77 -10.50 2.79
C PHE A 461 13.61 -11.10 1.40
N VAL A 462 12.72 -12.08 1.29
CA VAL A 462 12.24 -12.59 0.00
C VAL A 462 10.80 -12.18 -0.24
N LYS A 463 10.51 -11.67 -1.43
CA LYS A 463 9.16 -11.41 -1.91
C LYS A 463 8.68 -12.56 -2.77
N ILE A 464 7.49 -13.08 -2.47
CA ILE A 464 6.77 -14.05 -3.30
C ILE A 464 5.55 -13.36 -3.92
N SER A 465 5.45 -13.38 -5.25
CA SER A 465 4.39 -12.67 -5.99
C SER A 465 3.95 -13.33 -7.27
#